data_AF-A0A522CV04-F1
#
_entry.id   AF-A0A522CV04-F1
#
_cell.length_a   1.000
_cell.length_b   1.000
_cell.length_c   1.000
_cell.angle_alpha   90.00
_cell.angle_beta   90.00
_cell.angle_gamma   90.00
#
_symmetry.space_group_name_H-M   'P 1'
#
loop_
_entity.id
_entity.type
_entity.pdbx_description
1 polymer ?
#
loop_
_entity_poly.entity_id
_entity_poly.type
_entity_poly.pdbx_seq_one_letter_code
_entity_poly.pdbx_strand_id
1 'polypeptide(L)'
;MLKPNMSHIVQLMRRSVDRMQLEGAIRPGSKKIVRLEEVFPFRPQDVEGIDYAEKDSIRFHLKNGRIFDGFGKPAEQPGMPGK
;
A
#
# COMPACT_ATOMS: atom_id res chain seq x y z
N MET A 1 3.50 -4.07 -15.05
CA MET A 1 4.02 -3.13 -14.04
C MET A 1 3.91 -1.72 -14.59
N LEU A 2 2.91 -0.96 -14.13
CA LEU A 2 2.76 0.45 -14.50
C LEU A 2 3.84 1.25 -13.76
N LYS A 3 4.43 2.28 -14.39
CA LYS A 3 5.25 3.30 -13.70
C LYS A 3 4.33 4.45 -13.27
N PRO A 4 3.71 4.39 -12.08
CA PRO A 4 2.77 5.42 -11.66
C PRO A 4 3.50 6.74 -11.42
N ASN A 5 2.85 7.84 -11.77
CA ASN A 5 3.30 9.18 -11.39
C ASN A 5 3.16 9.35 -9.86
N MET A 6 4.00 10.19 -9.25
CA MET A 6 4.03 10.44 -7.79
C MET A 6 2.65 10.78 -7.23
N SER A 7 1.90 11.64 -7.91
CA SER A 7 0.54 12.01 -7.50
C SER A 7 -0.41 10.81 -7.47
N HIS A 8 -0.25 9.87 -8.41
CA HIS A 8 -1.06 8.65 -8.47
C HIS A 8 -0.70 7.70 -7.32
N ILE A 9 0.59 7.52 -7.01
CA ILE A 9 1.05 6.71 -5.86
C ILE A 9 0.44 7.26 -4.57
N VAL A 10 0.54 8.58 -4.35
CA VAL A 10 -0.01 9.24 -3.16
C VAL A 10 -1.54 9.07 -3.07
N GLN A 11 -2.25 9.21 -4.20
CA GLN A 11 -3.70 8.99 -4.25
C GLN A 11 -4.09 7.55 -3.87
N LEU A 12 -3.36 6.56 -4.38
CA LEU A 12 -3.61 5.15 -4.08
C LEU A 12 -3.34 4.83 -2.60
N MET A 13 -2.22 5.32 -2.05
CA MET A 13 -1.92 5.15 -0.63
C MET A 13 -3.00 5.80 0.25
N ARG A 14 -3.45 7.03 -0.08
CA ARG A 14 -4.54 7.69 0.67
C ARG A 14 -5.84 6.91 0.61
N ARG A 15 -6.24 6.46 -0.59
CA ARG A 15 -7.46 5.66 -0.78
C ARG A 15 -7.43 4.38 0.05
N SER A 16 -6.27 3.73 0.17
CA SER A 16 -6.11 2.58 1.05
C SER A 16 -6.31 2.92 2.53
N VAL A 17 -5.72 4.02 3.01
CA VAL A 17 -5.92 4.49 4.39
C VAL A 17 -7.40 4.78 4.66
N ASP A 18 -8.06 5.49 3.74
CA ASP A 18 -9.49 5.81 3.85
C ASP A 18 -10.33 4.52 3.93
N ARG A 19 -10.01 3.51 3.10
CA ARG A 19 -10.67 2.21 3.12
C ARG A 19 -10.47 1.49 4.46
N MET A 20 -9.26 1.49 5.01
CA MET A 20 -8.96 0.88 6.32
C MET A 20 -9.70 1.54 7.48
N GLN A 21 -9.89 2.87 7.40
CA GLN A 21 -10.70 3.60 8.37
C GLN A 21 -12.17 3.21 8.27
N LEU A 22 -12.71 3.12 7.04
CA LEU A 22 -14.10 2.71 6.80
C LEU A 22 -14.36 1.26 7.24
N GLU A 23 -13.41 0.35 7.01
CA GLU A 23 -13.51 -1.06 7.39
C GLU A 23 -13.26 -1.30 8.89
N GLY A 24 -12.93 -0.27 9.66
CA GLY A 24 -12.66 -0.38 11.11
C GLY A 24 -11.35 -1.08 11.46
N ALA A 25 -10.49 -1.37 10.47
CA ALA A 25 -9.14 -1.88 10.67
C ALA A 25 -8.25 -0.87 11.43
N ILE A 26 -8.59 0.42 11.31
CA ILE A 26 -8.00 1.50 12.11
C ILE A 26 -9.09 1.99 13.06
N ARG A 27 -8.86 1.88 14.38
CA ARG A 27 -9.87 2.22 15.40
C ARG A 27 -10.31 3.69 15.26
N PRO A 28 -11.62 3.97 15.06
CA PRO A 28 -12.13 5.33 14.84
C PRO A 28 -12.21 6.19 16.13
N GLY A 29 -11.41 5.88 17.15
CA GLY A 29 -11.47 6.55 18.46
C GLY A 29 -10.81 7.92 18.51
N SER A 30 -10.15 8.35 17.43
CA SER A 30 -9.51 9.66 17.35
C SER A 30 -9.97 10.32 16.05
N LYS A 31 -10.52 11.54 16.11
CA LYS A 31 -10.70 12.43 14.95
C LYS A 31 -9.36 12.84 14.30
N LYS A 32 -8.37 11.96 14.29
CA LYS A 32 -7.01 12.21 13.85
C LYS A 32 -6.93 11.73 12.42
N ILE A 33 -6.57 12.63 11.52
CA ILE A 33 -6.19 12.29 10.15
C ILE A 33 -5.06 11.27 10.26
N VAL A 34 -5.32 10.02 9.85
CA VAL A 34 -4.31 8.97 9.85
C VAL A 34 -3.29 9.32 8.79
N ARG A 35 -2.02 9.37 9.18
CA ARG A 35 -0.95 9.70 8.25
C ARG A 35 -0.53 8.47 7.46
N LEU A 36 -0.06 8.66 6.23
CA LEU A 36 0.46 7.54 5.42
C LEU A 36 1.58 6.79 6.15
N GLU A 37 2.44 7.49 6.90
CA GLU A 37 3.53 6.92 7.68
C GLU A 37 3.09 6.04 8.87
N GLU A 38 1.84 6.17 9.32
CA GLU A 38 1.26 5.31 10.37
C GLU A 38 0.75 3.98 9.80
N VAL A 39 0.54 3.91 8.48
CA VAL A 39 0.03 2.73 7.78
C VAL A 39 1.13 2.04 6.97
N PHE A 40 1.90 2.82 6.21
CA PHE A 40 2.94 2.35 5.32
C PHE A 40 4.33 2.60 5.91
N PRO A 41 5.18 1.56 6.03
CA PRO A 41 6.55 1.70 6.54
C PRO A 41 7.53 2.24 5.47
N PHE A 42 7.03 2.89 4.42
CA PHE A 42 7.80 3.41 3.29
C PHE A 42 7.18 4.71 2.76
N ARG A 43 7.96 5.49 2.01
CA ARG A 43 7.48 6.74 1.42
C ARG A 43 7.00 6.51 -0.02
N PRO A 44 6.07 7.33 -0.55
CA PRO A 44 5.62 7.25 -1.94
C PRO A 44 6.78 7.28 -2.96
N GLN A 45 7.83 8.05 -2.66
CA GLN A 45 9.04 8.18 -3.50
C GLN A 45 9.89 6.90 -3.61
N ASP A 46 9.70 5.97 -2.69
CA ASP A 46 10.40 4.69 -2.65
C ASP A 46 9.71 3.66 -3.56
N VAL A 47 8.47 3.93 -4.00
CA VAL A 47 7.69 3.06 -4.89
C VAL A 47 8.23 3.20 -6.32
N GLU A 48 8.63 2.08 -6.92
CA GLU A 48 9.06 1.98 -8.32
C GLU A 48 7.94 1.48 -9.26
N GLY A 49 6.94 0.79 -8.71
CA GLY A 49 5.84 0.25 -9.49
C GLY A 49 4.63 -0.11 -8.64
N ILE A 50 3.49 -0.23 -9.31
CA ILE A 50 2.24 -0.67 -8.70
C ILE A 50 1.65 -1.81 -9.53
N ASP A 51 1.09 -2.78 -8.82
CA ASP A 51 0.35 -3.91 -9.37
C ASP A 51 -1.03 -4.04 -8.71
N TYR A 52 -1.99 -4.62 -9.42
CA TYR A 52 -3.33 -4.91 -8.90
C TYR A 52 -3.48 -6.43 -8.86
N ALA A 53 -3.41 -7.00 -7.66
CA ALA A 53 -3.61 -8.42 -7.44
C ALA A 53 -5.12 -8.78 -7.43
N GLU A 54 -5.42 -10.08 -7.32
CA GLU A 54 -6.80 -10.58 -7.26
C GLU A 54 -7.63 -9.88 -6.18
N LYS A 55 -8.92 -9.65 -6.48
CA LYS A 55 -9.89 -8.92 -5.64
C LYS A 55 -9.54 -7.44 -5.40
N ASP A 56 -9.05 -6.73 -6.42
CA ASP A 56 -8.75 -5.28 -6.35
C ASP A 56 -7.73 -4.90 -5.27
N SER A 57 -6.81 -5.82 -4.95
CA SER A 57 -5.79 -5.58 -3.93
C SER A 57 -4.57 -4.90 -4.56
N ILE A 58 -4.32 -3.65 -4.19
CA ILE A 58 -3.17 -2.88 -4.66
C ILE A 58 -1.88 -3.44 -4.03
N ARG A 59 -0.81 -3.54 -4.81
CA ARG A 59 0.55 -3.86 -4.36
C ARG A 59 1.52 -2.75 -4.77
N PHE A 60 2.31 -2.29 -3.81
CA PHE A 60 3.35 -1.30 -3.97
C PHE A 60 4.71 -2.00 -4.04
N HIS A 61 5.40 -1.87 -5.18
CA HIS A 61 6.75 -2.36 -5.37
C HIS A 61 7.74 -1.24 -5.06
N LEU A 62 8.66 -1.49 -4.15
CA LEU A 62 9.68 -0.52 -3.76
C LEU A 62 10.99 -0.73 -4.52
N LYS A 63 11.76 0.34 -4.71
CA LYS A 63 13.09 0.34 -5.34
C LYS A 63 14.10 -0.63 -4.72
N ASN A 64 13.86 -1.09 -3.49
CA ASN A 64 14.69 -2.07 -2.78
C ASN A 64 14.23 -3.53 -3.01
N GLY A 65 13.27 -3.76 -3.91
CA GLY A 65 12.72 -5.08 -4.22
C GLY A 65 11.62 -5.57 -3.27
N ARG A 66 11.31 -4.84 -2.20
CA ARG A 66 10.22 -5.20 -1.27
C ARG A 66 8.86 -4.87 -1.86
N ILE A 67 7.87 -5.71 -1.56
CA ILE A 67 6.49 -5.52 -2.00
C ILE A 67 5.59 -5.39 -0.77
N PHE A 68 4.73 -4.39 -0.77
CA PHE A 68 3.74 -4.16 0.26
C PHE A 68 2.34 -4.14 -0.32
N ASP A 69 1.35 -4.62 0.42
CA ASP A 69 -0.04 -4.56 0.03
C ASP A 69 -0.65 -3.16 0.28
N GLY A 70 -1.92 -3.02 -0.11
CA GLY A 70 -2.73 -1.83 0.13
C GLY A 70 -2.82 -1.44 1.60
N PHE A 71 -2.56 -2.36 2.53
CA PHE A 71 -2.68 -2.17 3.98
C PHE A 71 -1.34 -1.88 4.65
N GLY A 72 -0.27 -1.71 3.88
CA GLY A 72 1.08 -1.47 4.39
C GLY A 72 1.76 -2.70 4.99
N LYS A 73 1.22 -3.90 4.75
CA LYS A 73 1.84 -5.16 5.17
C LYS A 73 2.73 -5.71 4.05
N PRO A 74 3.83 -6.41 4.38
CA PRO A 74 4.61 -7.12 3.37
C PRO A 74 3.70 -8.08 2.59
N ALA A 75 3.61 -7.90 1.28
CA ALA A 75 2.89 -8.83 0.42
C ALA A 75 3.80 -10.03 0.13
N GLU A 76 3.25 -11.24 0.15
CA GLU A 76 3.96 -12.40 -0.38
C GLU A 76 4.27 -12.13 -1.86
N GLN A 77 5.55 -12.16 -2.21
CA GLN A 77 5.96 -12.02 -3.60
C GLN A 77 5.35 -13.21 -4.37
N PRO A 78 4.60 -12.99 -5.47
CA PRO A 78 4.17 -14.08 -6.32
C PRO A 78 5.41 -14.62 -7.05
N GLY A 79 6.17 -15.53 -6.44
CA GLY A 79 7.45 -15.94 -7.02
C GLY A 79 8.35 -16.89 -6.24
N MET A 80 7.97 -17.45 -5.09
CA MET A 80 8.63 -18.64 -4.58
C MET A 80 7.59 -19.75 -4.44
N PRO A 81 7.49 -20.70 -5.41
CA PRO A 81 6.94 -21.99 -5.06
C PRO A 81 7.72 -22.51 -3.85
N GLY A 82 7.01 -22.77 -2.76
CA GLY A 82 7.56 -23.50 -1.63
C GLY A 82 8.24 -24.75 -2.16
N LYS A 83 9.49 -24.96 -1.75
CA LYS A 83 10.18 -26.23 -1.94
C LYS A 83 9.42 -27.37 -1.27
#